data_AF-A0ABD5LQ57-F1
#
_entry.id   AF-A0ABD5LQ57-F1
#
_cell.length_a   1.000
_cell.length_b   1.000
_cell.length_c   1.000
_cell.angle_alpha   90.00
_cell.angle_beta   90.00
_cell.angle_gamma   90.00
#
_symmetry.space_group_name_H-M   'P 1'
#
loop_
_entity.id
_entity.type
_entity.pdbx_description
1 polymer ?
#
loop_
_entity_poly.entity_id
_entity_poly.type
_entity_poly.pdbx_seq_one_letter_code
_entity_poly.pdbx_strand_id
1 'polypeptide(L)'
;MPHNLRWRFAFHEAGHAVVHHTLDLGPVRGISIDSGEGGYNLVGFHVWATDTRDWYENMLTMLMAGRAAEQLVLKRVSSGSGGTDDSDLARATRLAFDMERTLGFGSEHPLLYRPHRDPGAVLDREPELAARVHARLEAALDRAAAILRRHRPTFNTLAKALFEAQAMDEEAVLKILTS
;
A
#
# COMPACT_ATOMS: atom_id res chain seq x y z
N MET A 1 -12.52 -11.86 16.80
CA MET A 1 -11.83 -12.30 15.56
C MET A 1 -10.97 -13.53 15.84
N PRO A 2 -10.94 -14.55 14.97
CA PRO A 2 -10.04 -15.70 15.11
C PRO A 2 -8.57 -15.26 15.22
N HIS A 3 -7.78 -15.96 16.06
CA HIS A 3 -6.39 -15.59 16.37
C HIS A 3 -5.49 -15.46 15.13
N ASN A 4 -5.60 -16.39 14.19
CA ASN A 4 -4.84 -16.38 12.93
C ASN A 4 -5.23 -15.20 12.02
N LEU A 5 -6.52 -14.82 12.00
CA LEU A 5 -7.01 -13.68 11.22
C LEU A 5 -6.53 -12.37 11.83
N ARG A 6 -6.52 -12.27 13.16
CA ARG A 6 -5.99 -11.09 13.87
C ARG A 6 -4.51 -10.86 13.57
N TRP A 7 -3.68 -11.91 13.60
CA TRP A 7 -2.27 -11.77 13.20
C TRP A 7 -2.11 -11.33 11.75
N ARG A 8 -2.94 -11.83 10.83
CA ARG A 8 -2.90 -11.40 9.44
C ARG A 8 -3.15 -9.91 9.33
N PHE A 9 -4.22 -9.39 9.93
CA PHE A 9 -4.50 -7.96 9.91
C PHE A 9 -3.43 -7.15 10.62
N ALA A 10 -2.90 -7.63 11.75
CA ALA A 10 -1.81 -6.95 12.44
C ALA A 10 -0.56 -6.80 11.56
N PHE A 11 -0.16 -7.85 10.82
CA PHE A 11 0.93 -7.75 9.86
C PHE A 11 0.59 -6.88 8.65
N HIS A 12 -0.64 -6.96 8.16
CA HIS A 12 -1.10 -6.17 7.02
C HIS A 12 -1.03 -4.68 7.31
N GLU A 13 -1.68 -4.25 8.39
CA GLU A 13 -1.76 -2.83 8.75
C GLU A 13 -0.40 -2.28 9.20
N ALA A 14 0.39 -3.07 9.94
CA ALA A 14 1.77 -2.68 10.29
C ALA A 14 2.65 -2.52 9.04
N GLY A 15 2.37 -3.29 7.98
CA GLY A 15 3.05 -3.17 6.69
C GLY A 15 2.87 -1.78 6.08
N HIS A 16 1.62 -1.31 6.00
CA HIS A 16 1.31 0.04 5.53
C HIS A 16 1.97 1.11 6.38
N ALA A 17 1.86 1.04 7.71
CA ALA A 17 2.43 2.06 8.59
C ALA A 17 3.95 2.19 8.47
N VAL A 18 4.68 1.07 8.43
CA VAL A 18 6.15 1.09 8.30
C VAL A 18 6.56 1.65 6.94
N VAL A 19 5.92 1.22 5.85
CA VAL A 19 6.23 1.71 4.51
C VAL A 19 5.88 3.19 4.36
N HIS A 20 4.71 3.61 4.85
CA HIS A 20 4.26 5.00 4.83
C HIS A 20 5.23 5.93 5.57
N HIS A 21 5.67 5.54 6.76
CA HIS A 21 6.64 6.30 7.55
C HIS A 21 8.03 6.31 6.90
N THR A 22 8.50 5.17 6.39
CA THR A 22 9.84 5.07 5.77
C THR A 22 9.94 5.91 4.50
N LEU A 23 8.84 6.07 3.75
CA LEU A 23 8.77 6.86 2.53
C LEU A 23 8.45 8.34 2.77
N ASP A 24 8.35 8.76 4.03
CA ASP A 24 8.05 10.14 4.45
C ASP A 24 6.81 10.72 3.74
N LEU A 25 5.74 9.91 3.67
CA LEU A 25 4.51 10.30 2.98
C LEU A 25 3.60 11.19 3.84
N GLY A 26 3.83 11.22 5.15
CA GLY A 26 3.09 12.00 6.13
C GLY A 26 2.90 11.26 7.46
N PRO A 27 2.15 11.84 8.41
CA PRO A 27 1.94 11.24 9.73
C PRO A 27 1.06 9.99 9.67
N VAL A 28 1.42 8.97 10.44
CA VAL A 28 0.53 7.84 10.76
C VAL A 28 -0.24 8.20 12.03
N ARG A 29 -1.51 8.56 11.90
CA ARG A 29 -2.37 9.06 12.97
C ARG A 29 -2.95 7.96 13.87
N GLY A 30 -2.89 6.71 13.42
CA GLY A 30 -3.34 5.55 14.19
C GLY A 30 -3.59 4.35 13.29
N ILE A 31 -3.71 3.18 13.91
CA ILE A 31 -3.89 1.90 13.23
C ILE A 31 -4.90 1.07 14.04
N SER A 32 -5.83 0.39 13.37
CA SER A 32 -6.82 -0.46 14.03
C SER A 32 -7.07 -1.75 13.25
N ILE A 33 -7.34 -2.84 13.98
CA ILE A 33 -7.77 -4.14 13.46
C ILE A 33 -9.07 -4.62 14.13
N ASP A 34 -9.77 -3.72 14.84
CA ASP A 34 -10.99 -4.05 15.62
C ASP A 34 -12.30 -3.68 14.91
N SER A 35 -12.24 -3.08 13.72
CA SER A 35 -13.46 -2.85 12.93
C SER A 35 -13.99 -4.20 12.44
N GLY A 36 -15.25 -4.51 12.72
CA GLY A 36 -15.92 -5.75 12.28
C GLY A 36 -15.89 -6.01 10.75
N GLU A 37 -15.42 -5.04 9.96
CA GLU A 37 -15.27 -5.06 8.51
C GLU A 37 -13.81 -5.26 8.02
N GLY A 38 -12.80 -5.24 8.90
CA GLY A 38 -11.38 -5.37 8.51
C GLY A 38 -10.42 -4.56 9.41
N GLY A 39 -9.17 -4.38 8.97
CA GLY A 39 -8.24 -3.41 9.55
C GLY A 39 -8.18 -2.12 8.72
N TYR A 40 -7.67 -1.05 9.32
CA TYR A 40 -7.38 0.20 8.60
C TYR A 40 -6.22 0.97 9.22
N ASN A 41 -5.54 1.74 8.38
CA ASN A 41 -4.57 2.77 8.77
C ASN A 41 -5.19 4.16 8.62
N LEU A 42 -5.09 4.99 9.65
CA LEU A 42 -5.40 6.41 9.56
C LEU A 42 -4.11 7.17 9.26
N VAL A 43 -3.95 7.63 8.02
CA VAL A 43 -2.75 8.34 7.56
C VAL A 43 -3.12 9.75 7.07
N GLY A 44 -2.23 10.70 7.33
CA GLY A 44 -2.23 12.00 6.66
C GLY A 44 -1.13 12.04 5.60
N PHE A 45 -1.32 12.86 4.56
CA PHE A 45 -0.30 13.11 3.54
C PHE A 45 0.22 14.53 3.64
N HIS A 46 1.50 14.75 3.31
CA HIS A 46 2.06 16.11 3.23
C HIS A 46 1.38 16.91 2.11
N VAL A 47 0.84 18.10 2.45
CA VAL A 47 0.11 18.99 1.53
C VAL A 47 1.02 19.63 0.47
N TRP A 48 2.34 19.52 0.61
CA TRP A 48 3.33 20.13 -0.28
C TRP A 48 4.07 19.11 -1.15
N ALA A 49 3.62 17.85 -1.15
CA ALA A 49 4.16 16.87 -2.08
C ALA A 49 3.83 17.34 -3.49
N THR A 50 4.84 17.81 -4.23
CA THR A 50 4.71 17.94 -5.67
C THR A 50 4.41 16.53 -6.19
N ASP A 51 3.25 16.35 -6.85
CA ASP A 51 2.73 15.12 -7.48
C ASP A 51 3.66 14.61 -8.59
N THR A 52 4.90 14.33 -8.21
CA THR A 52 5.99 13.87 -9.05
C THR A 52 5.87 12.38 -9.29
N ARG A 53 6.58 11.89 -10.30
CA ARG A 53 6.72 10.46 -10.55
C ARG A 53 7.10 9.68 -9.28
N ASP A 54 8.13 10.15 -8.58
CA ASP A 54 8.64 9.49 -7.37
C ASP A 54 7.58 9.43 -6.27
N TRP A 55 6.78 10.49 -6.13
CA TRP A 55 5.66 10.51 -5.18
C TRP A 55 4.62 9.43 -5.50
N TYR A 56 4.20 9.31 -6.76
CA TYR A 56 3.27 8.27 -7.18
C TYR A 56 3.86 6.85 -7.05
N GLU A 57 5.16 6.67 -7.32
CA GLU A 57 5.84 5.40 -7.09
C GLU A 57 5.90 5.05 -5.59
N ASN A 58 6.07 6.04 -4.71
CA ASN A 58 5.97 5.86 -3.26
C ASN A 58 4.54 5.48 -2.84
N MET A 59 3.52 6.12 -3.42
CA MET A 59 2.12 5.80 -3.16
C MET A 59 1.77 4.37 -3.59
N LEU A 60 2.22 3.93 -4.77
CA LEU A 60 2.08 2.52 -5.20
C LEU A 60 2.74 1.57 -4.21
N THR A 61 3.96 1.90 -3.76
CA THR A 61 4.70 1.09 -2.78
C THR A 61 3.93 0.97 -1.45
N MET A 62 3.34 2.07 -0.97
CA MET A 62 2.52 2.08 0.24
C MET A 62 1.23 1.26 0.07
N LEU A 63 0.53 1.36 -1.06
CA LEU A 63 -0.67 0.56 -1.33
C LEU A 63 -0.35 -0.95 -1.40
N MET A 64 0.79 -1.33 -1.95
CA MET A 64 1.20 -2.74 -2.01
C MET A 64 1.76 -3.29 -0.69
N ALA A 65 1.90 -2.46 0.35
CA ALA A 65 2.59 -2.82 1.58
C ALA A 65 1.89 -3.90 2.42
N GLY A 66 0.55 -3.86 2.54
CA GLY A 66 -0.21 -4.88 3.26
C GLY A 66 -0.03 -6.27 2.63
N ARG A 67 -0.16 -6.35 1.30
CA ARG A 67 0.11 -7.58 0.53
C ARG A 67 1.56 -8.05 0.69
N ALA A 68 2.53 -7.13 0.61
CA ALA A 68 3.94 -7.45 0.81
C ALA A 68 4.22 -8.03 2.21
N ALA A 69 3.61 -7.46 3.24
CA ALA A 69 3.73 -7.92 4.62
C ALA A 69 3.20 -9.35 4.79
N GLU A 70 2.02 -9.64 4.24
CA GLU A 70 1.44 -10.99 4.24
C GLU A 70 2.33 -12.00 3.50
N GLN A 71 2.83 -11.66 2.31
CA GLN A 71 3.76 -12.54 1.58
C GLN A 71 5.04 -12.80 2.36
N LEU A 72 5.59 -11.75 2.97
CA LEU A 72 6.88 -11.83 3.65
C LEU A 72 6.80 -12.72 4.90
N VAL A 73 5.76 -12.57 5.72
CA VAL A 73 5.60 -13.26 7.01
C VAL A 73 4.82 -14.57 6.86
N LEU A 74 3.66 -14.53 6.21
CA LEU A 74 2.70 -15.65 6.16
C LEU A 74 2.91 -16.56 4.96
N LYS A 75 3.77 -16.16 4.00
CA LYS A 75 4.04 -16.90 2.74
C LYS A 75 2.80 -17.16 1.90
N ARG A 76 1.68 -16.48 2.21
CA ARG A 76 0.37 -16.62 1.57
C ARG A 76 -0.36 -15.28 1.65
N VAL A 77 -0.81 -14.80 0.50
CA VAL A 77 -1.71 -13.63 0.41
C VAL A 77 -3.14 -14.03 0.73
N SER A 78 -3.90 -13.10 1.29
CA SER A 78 -5.35 -13.15 1.37
C SER A 78 -6.01 -12.28 0.31
N SER A 79 -7.34 -12.31 0.24
CA SER A 79 -8.12 -11.34 -0.52
C SER A 79 -8.21 -9.96 0.16
N GLY A 80 -7.59 -9.75 1.34
CA GLY A 80 -7.71 -8.51 2.12
C GLY A 80 -7.22 -7.24 1.42
N SER A 81 -6.23 -7.35 0.53
CA SER A 81 -5.79 -6.21 -0.32
C SER A 81 -6.64 -6.03 -1.59
N GLY A 82 -7.72 -6.79 -1.80
CA GLY A 82 -8.49 -6.81 -3.04
C GLY A 82 -9.99 -6.99 -2.83
N GLY A 83 -10.74 -7.14 -3.92
CA GLY A 83 -12.16 -7.55 -3.89
C GLY A 83 -13.20 -6.42 -3.80
N THR A 84 -12.79 -5.19 -3.53
CA THR A 84 -13.66 -3.99 -3.58
C THR A 84 -13.00 -2.88 -4.37
N ASP A 85 -13.79 -1.92 -4.85
CA ASP A 85 -13.27 -0.75 -5.54
C ASP A 85 -12.38 0.12 -4.64
N ASP A 86 -12.51 0.06 -3.31
CA ASP A 86 -11.67 0.82 -2.38
C ASP A 86 -10.47 0.04 -1.84
N SER A 87 -10.32 -1.22 -2.25
CA SER A 87 -9.19 -2.06 -1.85
C SER A 87 -7.85 -1.51 -2.34
N ASP A 88 -6.76 -1.85 -1.65
CA ASP A 88 -5.42 -1.40 -2.02
C ASP A 88 -5.04 -1.74 -3.46
N LEU A 89 -5.36 -2.95 -3.91
CA LEU A 89 -5.06 -3.40 -5.27
C LEU A 89 -5.86 -2.61 -6.31
N ALA A 90 -7.13 -2.32 -6.05
CA ALA A 90 -7.95 -1.50 -6.96
C ALA A 90 -7.42 -0.06 -7.03
N ARG A 91 -7.09 0.53 -5.88
CA ARG A 91 -6.47 1.87 -5.79
C ARG A 91 -5.11 1.92 -6.48
N ALA A 92 -4.25 0.93 -6.25
CA ALA A 92 -2.94 0.86 -6.88
C ALA A 92 -3.04 0.68 -8.40
N THR A 93 -3.96 -0.17 -8.86
CA THR A 93 -4.21 -0.40 -10.29
C THR A 93 -4.65 0.90 -10.98
N ARG A 94 -5.60 1.64 -10.40
CA ARG A 94 -6.04 2.94 -10.94
C ARG A 94 -4.91 3.95 -10.97
N LEU A 95 -4.12 4.04 -9.90
CA LEU A 95 -2.98 4.96 -9.84
C LEU A 95 -1.92 4.63 -10.89
N ALA A 96 -1.56 3.35 -11.04
CA ALA A 96 -0.60 2.90 -12.05
C ALA A 96 -1.13 3.10 -13.48
N PHE A 97 -2.44 2.92 -13.71
CA PHE A 97 -3.09 3.26 -14.97
C PHE A 97 -2.99 4.75 -15.28
N ASP A 98 -3.27 5.61 -14.30
CA ASP A 98 -3.15 7.06 -14.45
C ASP A 98 -1.72 7.49 -14.73
N MET A 99 -0.73 6.88 -14.08
CA MET A 99 0.69 7.10 -14.39
C MET A 99 1.02 6.82 -15.86
N GLU A 100 0.43 5.78 -16.46
CA GLU A 100 0.65 5.42 -17.86
C GLU A 100 -0.15 6.27 -18.87
N ARG A 101 -1.27 6.88 -18.46
CA ARG A 101 -2.25 7.45 -19.40
C ARG A 101 -2.55 8.93 -19.23
N THR A 102 -2.51 9.46 -18.02
CA THR A 102 -3.05 10.80 -17.70
C THR A 102 -2.03 11.71 -17.03
N LEU A 103 -1.10 11.17 -16.24
CA LEU A 103 -0.16 11.94 -15.42
C LEU A 103 1.15 12.30 -16.13
N GLY A 104 1.41 11.74 -17.31
CA GLY A 104 2.63 12.02 -18.05
C GLY A 104 3.85 11.19 -17.67
N PHE A 105 3.66 10.14 -16.89
CA PHE A 105 4.75 9.28 -16.39
C PHE A 105 4.86 7.94 -17.12
N GLY A 106 4.08 7.74 -18.17
CA GLY A 106 4.05 6.52 -18.95
C GLY A 106 5.36 6.28 -19.68
N SER A 107 5.71 5.01 -19.86
CA SER A 107 6.90 4.66 -20.65
C SER A 107 6.66 4.82 -22.16
N GLU A 108 5.40 4.82 -22.59
CA GLU A 108 5.00 5.03 -23.98
C GLU A 108 4.05 6.21 -24.15
N HIS A 109 4.42 7.11 -25.06
CA HIS A 109 3.68 8.33 -25.36
C HIS A 109 3.29 9.12 -24.09
N PRO A 110 4.25 9.43 -23.18
CA PRO A 110 3.94 10.08 -21.89
C PRO A 110 3.20 11.40 -22.06
N LEU A 111 3.45 12.15 -23.14
CA LEU A 111 2.85 13.47 -23.34
C LEU A 111 1.41 13.43 -23.86
N LEU A 112 0.85 12.25 -24.14
CA LEU A 112 -0.54 12.11 -24.57
C LEU A 112 -1.48 11.94 -23.37
N TYR A 113 -2.35 12.92 -23.16
CA TYR A 113 -3.42 12.85 -22.17
C TYR A 113 -4.59 11.98 -22.66
N ARG A 114 -4.82 10.84 -22.01
CA ARG A 114 -5.74 9.80 -22.48
C ARG A 114 -6.66 9.26 -21.37
N PRO A 115 -7.61 10.07 -20.85
CA PRO A 115 -8.49 9.69 -19.75
C PRO A 115 -9.50 8.60 -20.15
N HIS A 116 -9.96 7.82 -19.19
CA HIS A 116 -11.02 6.82 -19.40
C HIS A 116 -11.87 6.62 -18.13
N ARG A 117 -13.18 6.36 -18.30
CA ARG A 117 -14.11 6.16 -17.17
C ARG A 117 -14.04 4.77 -16.56
N ASP A 118 -13.65 3.79 -17.37
CA ASP A 118 -13.53 2.38 -16.99
C ASP A 118 -12.11 1.87 -17.33
N PRO A 119 -11.13 2.02 -16.42
CA PRO A 119 -9.78 1.52 -16.64
C PRO A 119 -9.73 0.02 -16.97
N GLY A 120 -10.64 -0.79 -16.40
CA GLY A 120 -10.70 -2.24 -16.62
C GLY A 120 -10.95 -2.57 -18.09
N ALA A 121 -11.98 -1.96 -18.69
CA ALA A 121 -12.29 -2.18 -20.11
C ALA A 121 -11.17 -1.75 -21.07
N VAL A 122 -10.29 -0.81 -20.67
CA VAL A 122 -9.11 -0.44 -21.46
C VAL A 122 -8.03 -1.49 -21.32
N LEU A 123 -7.73 -1.90 -20.08
CA LEU A 123 -6.71 -2.92 -19.79
C LEU A 123 -7.04 -4.26 -20.47
N ASP A 124 -8.33 -4.62 -20.57
CA ASP A 124 -8.77 -5.83 -21.28
C ASP A 124 -8.51 -5.77 -22.80
N ARG A 125 -8.51 -4.56 -23.39
CA ARG A 125 -8.34 -4.35 -24.84
C ARG A 125 -6.90 -4.01 -25.23
N GLU A 126 -6.12 -3.47 -24.31
CA GLU A 126 -4.73 -3.02 -24.53
C GLU A 126 -3.77 -3.88 -23.68
N PRO A 127 -3.40 -5.10 -24.13
CA PRO A 127 -2.58 -6.03 -23.33
C PRO A 127 -1.18 -5.50 -22.99
N GLU A 128 -0.59 -4.68 -23.86
CA GLU A 128 0.70 -4.03 -23.60
C GLU A 128 0.60 -3.00 -22.47
N LEU A 129 -0.49 -2.21 -22.44
CA LEU A 129 -0.75 -1.30 -21.33
C LEU A 129 -0.99 -2.07 -20.03
N ALA A 130 -1.74 -3.17 -20.08
CA ALA A 130 -1.95 -4.03 -18.92
C ALA A 130 -0.65 -4.60 -18.36
N ALA A 131 0.27 -5.04 -19.23
CA ALA A 131 1.59 -5.50 -18.81
C ALA A 131 2.40 -4.38 -18.13
N ARG A 132 2.37 -3.15 -18.65
CA ARG A 132 3.08 -2.01 -18.04
C ARG A 132 2.51 -1.60 -16.69
N VAL A 133 1.18 -1.55 -16.57
CA VAL A 133 0.50 -1.30 -15.30
C VAL A 133 0.87 -2.38 -14.29
N HIS A 134 0.81 -3.65 -14.69
CA HIS A 134 1.21 -4.76 -13.82
C HIS A 134 2.67 -4.66 -13.38
N ALA A 135 3.60 -4.36 -14.28
CA ALA A 135 5.01 -4.21 -13.97
C ALA A 135 5.28 -3.12 -12.92
N ARG A 136 4.51 -2.01 -12.93
CA ARG A 136 4.59 -0.99 -11.86
C ARG A 136 4.14 -1.54 -10.51
N LEU A 137 3.08 -2.35 -10.49
CA LEU A 137 2.58 -2.97 -9.25
C LEU A 137 3.56 -4.01 -8.72
N GLU A 138 4.18 -4.81 -9.58
CA GLU A 138 5.22 -5.77 -9.21
C GLU A 138 6.44 -5.06 -8.60
N ALA A 139 6.94 -4.01 -9.26
CA ALA A 139 8.05 -3.21 -8.74
C ALA A 139 7.72 -2.56 -7.39
N ALA A 140 6.49 -2.04 -7.22
CA ALA A 140 6.02 -1.49 -5.96
C ALA A 140 5.93 -2.55 -4.84
N LEU A 141 5.42 -3.75 -5.16
CA LEU A 141 5.36 -4.88 -4.24
C LEU A 141 6.76 -5.31 -3.77
N ASP A 142 7.70 -5.43 -4.71
CA ASP A 142 9.09 -5.79 -4.40
C ASP A 142 9.79 -4.72 -3.55
N ARG A 143 9.57 -3.44 -3.87
CA ARG A 143 10.09 -2.32 -3.07
C ARG A 143 9.52 -2.31 -1.66
N ALA A 144 8.21 -2.53 -1.52
CA ALA A 144 7.57 -2.63 -0.21
C ALA A 144 8.14 -3.80 0.60
N ALA A 145 8.31 -4.97 -0.03
CA ALA A 145 8.92 -6.13 0.61
C ALA A 145 10.38 -5.86 1.03
N ALA A 146 11.16 -5.13 0.23
CA ALA A 146 12.52 -4.74 0.57
C ALA A 146 12.56 -3.80 1.79
N ILE A 147 11.68 -2.79 1.84
CA ILE A 147 11.53 -1.89 2.99
C ILE A 147 11.18 -2.68 4.25
N LEU A 148 10.16 -3.55 4.19
CA LEU A 148 9.73 -4.36 5.34
C LEU A 148 10.80 -5.35 5.82
N ARG A 149 11.65 -5.87 4.91
CA ARG A 149 12.81 -6.68 5.28
C ARG A 149 13.88 -5.86 5.97
N ARG A 150 14.17 -4.65 5.48
CA ARG A 150 15.16 -3.74 6.07
C ARG A 150 14.74 -3.29 7.47
N HIS A 151 13.45 -2.99 7.65
CA HIS A 151 12.87 -2.54 8.92
C HIS A 151 12.19 -3.67 9.69
N ARG A 152 12.69 -4.92 9.54
CA ARG A 152 12.08 -6.12 10.13
C ARG A 152 11.87 -6.05 11.65
N PRO A 153 12.81 -5.52 12.47
CA PRO A 153 12.59 -5.39 13.91
C PRO A 153 11.41 -4.48 14.23
N THR A 154 11.40 -3.26 13.68
CA THR A 154 10.31 -2.27 13.85
C THR A 154 8.97 -2.82 13.38
N PHE A 155 8.94 -3.45 12.20
CA PHE A 155 7.75 -4.07 11.64
C PHE A 155 7.16 -5.17 12.54
N ASN A 156 8.00 -6.09 13.04
CA ASN A 156 7.54 -7.15 13.93
C ASN A 156 7.06 -6.61 15.28
N THR A 157 7.74 -5.60 15.83
CA THR A 157 7.36 -4.95 17.09
C THR A 157 6.00 -4.26 16.95
N LEU A 158 5.80 -3.50 15.87
CA LEU A 158 4.54 -2.82 15.59
C LEU A 158 3.39 -3.83 15.39
N ALA A 159 3.60 -4.87 14.59
CA ALA A 159 2.59 -5.90 14.38
C ALA A 159 2.21 -6.62 15.69
N LYS A 160 3.19 -6.90 16.56
CA LYS A 160 2.90 -7.51 17.87
C LYS A 160 2.12 -6.55 18.77
N ALA A 161 2.53 -5.29 18.86
CA ALA A 161 1.83 -4.28 19.65
C ALA A 161 0.38 -4.10 19.17
N LEU A 162 0.16 -4.02 17.85
CA LEU A 162 -1.17 -3.91 17.25
C LEU A 162 -2.01 -5.17 17.47
N PHE A 163 -1.41 -6.36 17.43
CA PHE A 163 -2.11 -7.61 17.76
C PHE A 163 -2.63 -7.61 19.20
N GLU A 164 -1.84 -7.11 20.15
CA GLU A 164 -2.18 -7.05 21.57
C GLU A 164 -3.20 -5.95 21.86
N ALA A 165 -2.97 -4.74 21.35
CA ALA A 165 -3.79 -3.56 21.63
C ALA A 165 -5.06 -3.48 20.77
N GLN A 166 -5.08 -4.13 19.60
CA GLN A 166 -6.10 -4.07 18.54
C GLN A 166 -6.33 -2.69 17.90
N ALA A 167 -6.02 -1.61 18.61
CA ALA A 167 -5.98 -0.26 18.09
C ALA A 167 -4.83 0.49 18.77
N MET A 168 -4.14 1.33 18.00
CA MET A 168 -3.04 2.15 18.46
C MET A 168 -3.23 3.58 17.93
N ASP A 169 -3.01 4.57 18.79
CA ASP A 169 -3.02 5.97 18.41
C ASP A 169 -1.68 6.40 17.79
N GLU A 170 -1.63 7.66 17.33
CA GLU A 170 -0.44 8.26 16.73
C GLU A 170 0.79 8.17 17.62
N GLU A 171 0.67 8.48 18.91
CA GLU A 171 1.79 8.49 19.85
C GLU A 171 2.39 7.08 20.02
N ALA A 172 1.53 6.07 20.24
CA ALA A 172 1.95 4.69 20.40
C ALA A 172 2.63 4.15 19.14
N VAL A 173 2.11 4.49 17.96
CA VAL A 173 2.68 4.08 16.68
C VAL A 173 4.02 4.76 16.42
N LEU A 174 4.10 6.09 16.56
CA LEU A 174 5.32 6.86 16.33
C LEU A 174 6.45 6.42 17.26
N LYS A 175 6.15 6.13 18.52
CA LYS A 175 7.15 5.61 19.47
C LYS A 175 7.84 4.36 18.94
N ILE A 176 7.11 3.44 18.33
CA ILE A 176 7.68 2.22 17.75
C ILE A 176 8.42 2.53 16.44
N LEU A 177 7.84 3.35 15.56
CA LEU A 177 8.40 3.66 14.25
C LEU A 177 9.73 4.40 14.31
N THR A 178 9.97 5.15 15.38
CA THR A 178 11.18 5.97 15.61
C THR A 178 12.20 5.38 16.56
N SER A 179 11.93 4.17 17.09
CA SER A 179 12.86 3.40 17.94
C SER A 179 13.90 2.63 17.11
#